data_AF-A0A7Z2W212-F1
#
_entry.id   AF-A0A7Z2W212-F1
#
_cell.length_a   1.000
_cell.length_b   1.000
_cell.length_c   1.000
_cell.angle_alpha   90.00
_cell.angle_beta   90.00
_cell.angle_gamma   90.00
#
_symmetry.space_group_name_H-M   'P 1'
#
loop_
_entity.id
_entity.type
_entity.pdbx_description
1 polymer ?
#
loop_
_entity_poly.entity_id
_entity_poly.type
_entity_poly.pdbx_seq_one_letter_code
_entity_poly.pdbx_strand_id
1 'polypeptide(L)'
;MSYSYEIKPRPAELGGGWKLTLLQDGQEVGGGVFPVIEEDPQTGMDWWNNLAEKQRAHWVMMGASAMPAAARHAYLVSEAYNDAQDEAEAWMSTRAQ
;
A
#
# COMPACT_ATOMS: atom_id res chain seq x y z
N MET A 1 -25.59 4.54 -12.96
CA MET A 1 -24.12 4.56 -13.04
C MET A 1 -23.61 3.99 -11.74
N SER A 2 -22.95 2.85 -11.82
CA SER A 2 -22.30 2.20 -10.69
C SER A 2 -20.82 2.54 -10.74
N TYR A 3 -20.28 3.04 -9.63
CA TYR A 3 -18.85 3.31 -9.49
C TYR A 3 -18.29 2.29 -8.53
N SER A 4 -17.19 1.66 -8.90
CA SER A 4 -16.52 0.63 -8.12
C SER A 4 -15.02 0.75 -8.33
N TYR A 5 -14.25 0.12 -7.47
CA TYR A 5 -12.80 0.10 -7.58
C TYR A 5 -12.28 -1.27 -7.15
N GLU A 6 -11.16 -1.66 -7.75
CA GLU A 6 -10.45 -2.89 -7.41
C GLU A 6 -9.00 -2.53 -7.07
N ILE A 7 -8.54 -2.95 -5.90
CA ILE A 7 -7.14 -2.87 -5.50
C ILE A 7 -6.59 -4.29 -5.49
N LYS A 8 -5.64 -4.56 -6.37
CA LYS A 8 -5.01 -5.89 -6.51
C LYS A 8 -3.54 -5.83 -6.13
N PRO A 9 -3.02 -6.83 -5.38
CA PRO A 9 -1.61 -6.88 -5.06
C PRO A 9 -0.81 -7.10 -6.34
N ARG A 10 0.30 -6.38 -6.48
CA ARG A 10 1.21 -6.48 -7.61
C ARG A 10 2.34 -7.45 -7.23
N PRO A 11 2.72 -8.39 -8.11
CA PRO A 11 3.80 -9.30 -7.81
C PRO A 11 5.12 -8.55 -7.56
N ALA A 12 5.91 -9.06 -6.62
CA ALA A 12 7.21 -8.49 -6.25
C ALA A 12 8.16 -8.32 -7.46
N GLU A 13 8.05 -9.22 -8.46
CA GLU A 13 8.82 -9.18 -9.70
C GLU A 13 8.60 -7.90 -10.53
N LEU A 14 7.48 -7.21 -10.31
CA LEU A 14 7.15 -5.95 -10.99
C LEU A 14 7.39 -4.72 -10.09
N GLY A 15 8.09 -4.88 -8.97
CA GLY A 15 8.32 -3.84 -7.96
C GLY A 15 7.31 -3.84 -6.82
N GLY A 16 6.52 -4.92 -6.68
CA GLY A 16 5.58 -5.09 -5.57
C GLY A 16 4.50 -4.00 -5.49
N GLY A 17 3.86 -3.92 -4.31
CA GLY A 17 2.84 -2.92 -4.01
C GLY A 17 1.46 -3.26 -4.56
N TRP A 18 0.73 -2.25 -5.02
CA TRP A 18 -0.69 -2.36 -5.34
C TRP A 18 -1.04 -1.68 -6.65
N LYS A 19 -1.96 -2.27 -7.39
CA LYS A 19 -2.59 -1.66 -8.56
C LYS A 19 -4.03 -1.29 -8.19
N LEU A 20 -4.34 -0.01 -8.27
CA LEU A 20 -5.69 0.52 -8.21
C LEU A 20 -6.30 0.54 -9.60
N THR A 21 -7.52 0.02 -9.72
CA THR A 21 -8.32 0.03 -10.94
C THR A 21 -9.67 0.64 -10.62
N LEU A 22 -10.06 1.69 -11.34
CA LEU A 22 -11.30 2.43 -11.11
C LEU A 22 -12.29 2.06 -12.21
N LEU A 23 -13.47 1.61 -11.80
CA LEU A 23 -14.48 1.02 -12.67
C LEU A 23 -15.74 1.87 -12.66
N GLN A 24 -16.21 2.24 -13.84
CA GLN A 24 -17.52 2.86 -14.05
C GLN A 24 -18.37 1.91 -14.86
N ASP A 25 -19.48 1.44 -14.28
CA ASP A 25 -20.38 0.46 -14.88
C ASP A 25 -19.64 -0.81 -15.38
N GLY A 26 -18.61 -1.21 -14.62
CA GLY A 26 -17.75 -2.36 -14.92
C GLY A 26 -16.64 -2.09 -15.96
N GLN A 27 -16.55 -0.87 -16.50
CA GLN A 27 -15.50 -0.48 -17.43
C GLN A 27 -14.38 0.28 -16.72
N GLU A 28 -13.13 -0.11 -16.95
CA GLU A 28 -11.97 0.61 -16.45
C GLU A 28 -11.96 2.02 -17.04
N VAL A 29 -12.07 3.03 -16.17
CA VAL A 29 -12.05 4.45 -16.54
C VAL A 29 -10.83 5.17 -15.99
N GLY A 30 -10.04 4.50 -15.17
CA GLY A 30 -8.81 5.04 -14.60
C GLY A 30 -8.16 4.07 -13.63
N GLY A 31 -7.06 4.50 -13.03
CA GLY A 31 -6.33 3.72 -12.05
C GLY A 31 -4.95 4.29 -11.77
N GLY A 32 -4.28 3.68 -10.79
CA GLY A 32 -2.98 4.07 -10.30
C GLY A 32 -2.14 2.85 -9.97
N VAL A 33 -0.82 3.00 -10.01
CA VAL A 33 0.12 1.97 -9.56
C VAL A 33 0.91 2.54 -8.41
N PHE A 34 0.86 1.84 -7.27
CA PHE A 34 1.50 2.20 -6.03
C PHE A 34 2.60 1.17 -5.75
N PRO A 35 3.81 1.36 -6.30
CA PRO A 35 4.91 0.42 -6.10
C PRO A 35 5.43 0.51 -4.66
N VAL A 36 5.94 -0.62 -4.17
CA VAL A 36 6.70 -0.63 -2.91
C VAL A 36 8.16 -0.44 -3.28
N ILE A 37 8.66 0.77 -3.06
CA ILE A 37 10.06 1.10 -3.34
C ILE A 37 10.85 0.74 -2.08
N GLU A 38 11.74 -0.24 -2.20
CA GLU A 38 12.73 -0.50 -1.16
C GLU A 38 13.71 0.69 -1.12
N GLU A 39 13.65 1.43 -0.03
CA GLU A 39 14.49 2.60 0.20
C GLU A 39 15.89 2.21 0.70
N ASP A 40 16.77 3.21 0.81
CA ASP A 40 18.10 3.04 1.38
C ASP A 40 18.02 2.36 2.77
N PRO A 41 18.93 1.39 3.06
CA PRO A 41 18.97 0.71 4.35
C PRO A 41 19.00 1.65 5.56
N GLN A 42 19.58 2.85 5.43
CA GLN A 42 19.61 3.84 6.50
C GLN A 42 18.22 4.38 6.82
N THR A 43 17.38 4.64 5.81
CA THR A 43 16.00 5.08 5.98
C THR A 43 15.18 4.02 6.71
N GLY A 44 15.37 2.73 6.35
CA GLY A 44 14.73 1.62 7.05
C GLY A 44 15.13 1.53 8.52
N MET A 45 16.41 1.76 8.82
CA MET A 45 16.92 1.75 10.20
C MET A 45 16.43 2.96 11.01
N ASP A 46 16.36 4.15 10.41
CA ASP A 46 15.84 5.34 11.10
C ASP A 46 14.35 5.19 11.45
N TRP A 47 13.53 4.76 10.47
CA TRP A 47 12.12 4.42 10.70
C TRP A 47 11.97 3.39 11.82
N TRP A 48 12.76 2.31 11.78
CA TRP A 48 12.74 1.28 12.81
C TRP A 48 13.09 1.84 14.18
N ASN A 49 14.15 2.66 14.28
CA ASN A 49 14.59 3.30 15.52
C ASN A 49 13.55 4.27 16.10
N ASN A 50 12.77 4.94 15.25
CA ASN A 50 11.71 5.86 15.66
C ASN A 50 10.37 5.18 16.02
N LEU A 51 10.14 3.93 15.63
CA LEU A 51 8.92 3.21 16.01
C LEU A 51 8.84 2.88 17.51
N ALA A 52 7.65 3.05 18.08
CA ALA A 52 7.34 2.54 19.40
C ALA A 52 7.31 1.00 19.43
N GLU A 53 7.60 0.41 20.59
CA GLU A 53 7.71 -1.05 20.76
C GLU A 53 6.45 -1.82 20.29
N LYS A 54 5.27 -1.28 20.58
CA LYS A 54 3.98 -1.84 20.12
C LYS A 54 3.86 -1.83 18.59
N GLN A 55 4.32 -0.76 17.94
CA GLN A 55 4.27 -0.67 16.48
C GLN A 55 5.32 -1.60 15.86
N ARG A 56 6.53 -1.71 16.44
CA ARG A 56 7.53 -2.69 16.01
C ARG A 56 6.99 -4.11 16.08
N ALA A 57 6.35 -4.49 17.18
CA ALA A 57 5.75 -5.82 17.35
C ALA A 57 4.66 -6.09 16.31
N HIS A 58 3.82 -5.10 16.01
CA HIS A 58 2.80 -5.20 14.96
C HIS A 58 3.44 -5.44 13.58
N TRP A 59 4.45 -4.66 13.20
CA TRP A 59 5.10 -4.81 11.90
C TRP A 59 5.95 -6.08 11.77
N VAL A 60 6.57 -6.54 12.86
CA VAL A 60 7.24 -7.86 12.92
C VAL A 60 6.25 -9.00 12.70
N MET A 61 5.07 -8.91 13.31
CA MET A 61 4.01 -9.89 13.10
C MET A 61 3.50 -9.87 11.65
N MET A 62 3.29 -8.68 11.08
CA MET A 62 2.85 -8.51 9.69
C MET A 62 3.90 -8.97 8.67
N GLY A 63 5.18 -8.73 8.92
CA GLY A 63 6.29 -9.20 8.09
C GLY A 63 6.61 -10.69 8.24
N ALA A 64 5.90 -11.40 9.12
CA ALA A 64 6.12 -12.80 9.47
C ALA A 64 7.59 -13.15 9.81
N SER A 65 8.36 -12.16 10.28
CA SER A 65 9.80 -12.28 10.52
C SER A 65 10.25 -11.24 11.54
N ALA A 66 11.18 -11.64 12.42
CA ALA A 66 11.79 -10.75 13.40
C ALA A 66 12.78 -9.74 12.79
N MET A 67 12.96 -9.75 11.46
CA MET A 67 13.86 -8.83 10.78
C MET A 67 13.23 -7.44 10.59
N PRO A 68 13.93 -6.35 10.96
CA PRO A 68 13.48 -4.98 10.70
C PRO A 68 13.17 -4.71 9.23
N ALA A 69 13.93 -5.32 8.31
CA ALA A 69 13.72 -5.19 6.87
C ALA A 69 12.37 -5.80 6.43
N ALA A 70 11.98 -6.96 6.97
CA ALA A 70 10.70 -7.58 6.66
C ALA A 70 9.53 -6.78 7.24
N ALA A 71 9.69 -6.25 8.46
CA ALA A 71 8.72 -5.34 9.08
C ALA A 71 8.57 -4.03 8.29
N ARG A 72 9.67 -3.45 7.80
CA ARG A 72 9.68 -2.26 6.94
C ARG A 72 8.97 -2.52 5.63
N HIS A 73 9.24 -3.66 4.99
CA HIS A 73 8.57 -4.06 3.75
C HIS A 73 7.06 -4.21 3.97
N ALA A 74 6.63 -4.85 5.07
CA ALA A 74 5.21 -4.95 5.41
C ALA A 74 4.55 -3.59 5.65
N TYR A 75 5.24 -2.65 6.30
CA TYR A 75 4.78 -1.28 6.45
C TYR A 75 4.61 -0.60 5.08
N LEU A 76 5.62 -0.66 4.21
CA LEU A 76 5.56 -0.03 2.89
C LEU A 76 4.43 -0.61 2.02
N VAL A 77 4.21 -1.92 2.08
CA VAL A 77 3.07 -2.57 1.45
C VAL A 77 1.76 -2.03 2.01
N SER A 78 1.65 -1.84 3.32
CA SER A 78 0.45 -1.28 3.95
C SER A 78 0.22 0.18 3.55
N GLU A 79 1.26 1.01 3.51
CA GLU A 79 1.15 2.41 3.09
C GLU A 79 0.70 2.50 1.63
N ALA A 80 1.31 1.73 0.74
CA ALA A 80 0.92 1.70 -0.67
C ALA A 80 -0.54 1.24 -0.88
N TYR A 81 -1.07 0.40 0.02
CA TYR A 81 -2.48 0.05 0.03
C TYR A 81 -3.36 1.20 0.51
N ASN A 82 -2.95 1.88 1.59
CA ASN A 82 -3.67 3.04 2.12
C ASN A 82 -3.74 4.18 1.09
N ASP A 83 -2.63 4.50 0.41
CA ASP A 83 -2.61 5.48 -0.69
C ASP A 83 -3.57 5.08 -1.82
N ALA A 84 -3.56 3.80 -2.21
CA ALA A 84 -4.48 3.29 -3.22
C ALA A 84 -5.94 3.37 -2.78
N GLN A 85 -6.23 3.14 -1.50
CA GLN A 85 -7.57 3.29 -0.95
C GLN A 85 -8.00 4.75 -0.92
N ASP A 86 -7.16 5.65 -0.43
CA ASP A 86 -7.46 7.08 -0.34
C ASP A 86 -7.78 7.67 -1.73
N GLU A 87 -6.98 7.34 -2.74
CA GLU A 87 -7.24 7.76 -4.13
C GLU A 87 -8.57 7.19 -4.65
N ALA A 88 -8.87 5.93 -4.33
CA ALA A 88 -10.14 5.29 -4.73
C ALA A 88 -11.35 5.94 -4.06
N GLU A 89 -11.25 6.22 -2.75
CA GLU A 89 -12.30 6.86 -1.96
C GLU A 89 -12.53 8.31 -2.37
N ALA A 90 -11.45 9.07 -2.62
CA ALA A 90 -11.52 10.41 -3.18
C ALA A 90 -12.21 10.40 -4.56
N TRP A 91 -11.82 9.46 -5.43
CA TRP A 91 -12.43 9.29 -6.75
C TRP A 91 -13.91 8.94 -6.69
N MET A 92 -14.34 8.08 -5.76
CA MET A 92 -15.76 7.79 -5.54
C MET A 92 -16.52 8.98 -4.97
N SER A 93 -15.95 9.69 -4.00
CA SER A 93 -16.59 10.85 -3.35
C SER A 93 -16.85 12.00 -4.32
N THR A 94 -16.02 12.17 -5.34
CA THR A 94 -16.27 13.15 -6.43
C THR A 94 -17.42 12.77 -7.37
N ARG A 95 -17.83 11.50 -7.41
CA ARG A 95 -18.88 10.98 -8.31
C ARG A 95 -20.17 10.59 -7.59
N ALA A 96 -20.14 10.56 -6.26
CA ALA A 96 -21.30 10.37 -5.41
C ALA A 96 -22.10 11.68 -5.17
N GLN A 97 -21.62 12.81 -5.71
CA GLN A 97 -22.28 14.12 -5.69
C GLN A 97 -23.04 14.36 -6.99
#